data_AF-A0A1Z9DQZ7-F1
#
_entry.id   AF-A0A1Z9DQZ7-F1
#
_cell.length_a   1.000
_cell.length_b   1.000
_cell.length_c   1.000
_cell.angle_alpha   90.00
_cell.angle_beta   90.00
_cell.angle_gamma   90.00
#
_symmetry.space_group_name_H-M   'P 1'
#
loop_
_entity.id
_entity.type
_entity.pdbx_description
1 polymer ?
#
loop_
_entity_poly.entity_id
_entity_poly.type
_entity_poly.pdbx_seq_one_letter_code
_entity_poly.pdbx_strand_id
1 'polypeptide(L)' 'MPDTDEFEIQLIDGFNDALLGCIYEDDGTPVPCYSSERVMTTLRDKGMTEDEAMSELLKLTEGVRLLWIHPLEIA' A
#
# COMPACT_ATOMS: atom_id res chain seq x y z
N MET A 1 -14.11 15.50 24.75
CA MET A 1 -13.39 14.42 24.07
C MET A 1 -13.36 14.87 22.62
N PRO A 2 -12.19 15.05 21.99
CA PRO A 2 -12.20 15.40 20.57
C PRO A 2 -12.88 14.24 19.84
N ASP A 3 -13.85 14.58 19.01
CA ASP A 3 -14.55 13.64 18.14
C ASP A 3 -13.50 12.75 17.47
N THR A 4 -13.63 11.44 17.63
CA THR A 4 -13.00 10.49 16.72
C THR A 4 -13.68 10.70 15.37
N ASP A 5 -13.26 11.74 14.65
CA ASP A 5 -13.49 11.83 13.22
C ASP A 5 -13.04 10.48 12.67
N GLU A 6 -14.01 9.69 12.21
CA GLU A 6 -13.79 8.38 11.63
C GLU A 6 -12.94 8.59 10.37
N PHE A 7 -11.62 8.56 10.53
CA PHE A 7 -10.72 8.54 9.38
C PHE A 7 -11.01 7.26 8.59
N GLU A 8 -11.70 7.38 7.47
CA GLU A 8 -11.89 6.28 6.54
C GLU A 8 -10.54 5.96 5.87
N ILE A 9 -9.92 4.86 6.30
CA ILE A 9 -8.69 4.35 5.70
C ILE A 9 -9.05 3.75 4.34
N GLN A 10 -8.53 4.33 3.26
CA GLN A 10 -8.62 3.73 1.93
C GLN A 10 -7.58 2.60 1.82
N LEU A 11 -8.08 1.36 1.71
CA LEU A 11 -7.27 0.18 1.50
C LEU A 11 -7.27 -0.20 0.02
N ILE A 12 -6.17 -0.81 -0.45
CA ILE A 12 -6.12 -1.41 -1.77
C ILE A 12 -6.79 -2.78 -1.74
N ASP A 13 -7.89 -2.92 -2.48
CA ASP A 13 -8.62 -4.18 -2.63
C ASP A 13 -7.74 -5.28 -3.25
N GLY A 14 -7.83 -6.49 -2.68
CA GLY A 14 -7.13 -7.67 -3.17
C GLY A 14 -5.66 -7.77 -2.79
N PHE A 15 -5.16 -6.90 -1.91
CA PHE A 15 -3.78 -6.91 -1.39
C PHE A 15 -3.71 -6.88 0.15
N ASN A 16 -4.73 -7.41 0.83
CA ASN A 16 -4.80 -7.44 2.30
C ASN A 16 -3.62 -8.22 2.94
N ASP A 17 -3.05 -9.17 2.22
CA ASP A 17 -1.86 -9.95 2.59
C ASP A 17 -0.55 -9.14 2.50
N ALA A 18 -0.56 -8.06 1.72
CA ALA A 18 0.54 -7.11 1.60
C ALA A 18 0.44 -5.94 2.60
N LEU A 19 -0.69 -5.74 3.28
CA LEU A 19 -0.85 -4.73 4.31
C LEU A 19 0.00 -5.08 5.55
N LEU A 20 0.92 -4.19 5.92
CA LEU A 20 1.81 -4.37 7.06
C LEU A 20 1.33 -3.66 8.33
N GLY A 21 0.52 -2.62 8.17
CA GLY A 21 0.02 -1.79 9.26
C GLY A 21 -0.34 -0.39 8.78
N CYS A 22 -0.34 0.57 9.69
CA CYS A 22 -0.48 1.99 9.38
C CYS A 22 0.49 2.80 10.23
N ILE A 23 0.87 3.96 9.69
CA ILE A 23 1.47 5.05 10.47
C ILE A 23 0.45 6.16 10.64
N TYR A 24 0.68 7.05 11.60
CA TYR A 24 -0.12 8.25 11.77
C TYR A 24 0.74 9.46 11.40
N GLU A 25 0.20 10.35 10.57
CA GLU A 25 0.78 11.67 10.35
C GLU A 25 0.62 12.56 11.61
N ASP A 26 1.31 13.70 11.64
CA ASP A 26 1.29 14.62 12.78
C ASP A 26 -0.12 15.16 13.11
N ASP A 27 -1.02 15.17 12.13
CA ASP A 27 -2.43 15.56 12.28
C ASP A 27 -3.34 14.42 12.75
N GLY A 28 -2.78 13.22 12.96
CA GLY A 28 -3.52 12.02 13.34
C GLY A 28 -4.13 11.25 12.16
N THR A 29 -3.89 11.65 10.91
CA THR A 29 -4.36 10.92 9.74
C THR A 29 -3.66 9.55 9.63
N PRO A 30 -4.40 8.43 9.61
CA PRO A 30 -3.83 7.12 9.38
C PRO A 30 -3.43 6.94 7.91
N VAL A 31 -2.19 6.48 7.68
CA VAL A 31 -1.65 6.16 6.35
C VAL A 31 -1.30 4.67 6.31
N PRO A 32 -2.00 3.86 5.49
CA PRO A 32 -1.74 2.43 5.40
C PRO A 32 -0.39 2.15 4.74
N CYS A 33 0.30 1.13 5.23
CA CYS A 33 1.63 0.73 4.77
C CYS A 33 1.58 -0.65 4.12
N TYR A 34 1.97 -0.73 2.85
CA TYR A 34 1.96 -1.97 2.07
C TYR A 34 3.37 -2.42 1.72
N SER A 35 3.62 -3.73 1.77
CA SER A 35 4.81 -4.33 1.19
C SER A 35 4.69 -4.33 -0.33
N SER A 36 5.51 -3.51 -0.98
CA SER A 36 5.55 -3.44 -2.45
C SER A 36 6.01 -4.76 -3.08
N GLU A 37 6.94 -5.48 -2.44
CA GLU A 37 7.39 -6.81 -2.89
C GLU A 37 6.24 -7.82 -2.92
N ARG A 38 5.40 -7.84 -1.88
CA ARG A 38 4.22 -8.73 -1.84
C ARG A 38 3.21 -8.35 -2.90
N VAL A 39 2.91 -7.06 -3.07
CA VAL A 39 2.01 -6.58 -4.13
C VAL A 39 2.53 -7.00 -5.51
N MET A 40 3.81 -6.78 -5.81
CA MET A 40 4.44 -7.18 -7.07
C MET A 40 4.41 -8.69 -7.28
N THR A 41 4.58 -9.48 -6.22
CA THR A 41 4.47 -10.94 -6.29
C THR A 41 3.05 -11.38 -6.61
N THR A 42 2.05 -10.82 -5.93
CA THR A 42 0.63 -11.10 -6.22
C THR A 42 0.22 -10.70 -7.63
N LEU A 43 0.76 -9.61 -8.18
CA LEU A 43 0.52 -9.20 -9.57
C LEU A 43 1.17 -10.18 -10.58
N ARG A 44 2.40 -10.62 -10.32
CA ARG A 44 3.08 -11.63 -11.15
C ARG A 44 2.37 -12.98 -11.09
N ASP A 45 1.88 -13.39 -9.94
CA ASP A 45 1.11 -14.63 -9.77
C ASP A 45 -0.23 -14.59 -10.53
N LYS A 46 -0.77 -13.39 -10.78
CA LYS A 46 -1.92 -13.17 -11.68
C LYS A 46 -1.53 -13.24 -13.18
N GLY A 47 -0.28 -13.53 -13.50
CA GLY A 47 0.22 -13.68 -14.86
C GLY A 47 0.72 -12.40 -15.51
N MET A 48 0.89 -11.31 -14.75
CA MET A 48 1.44 -10.06 -15.27
C MET A 48 2.96 -10.16 -15.44
N THR A 49 3.46 -9.54 -16.49
CA THR A 49 4.90 -9.25 -16.65
C THR A 49 5.36 -8.22 -15.61
N GLU A 50 6.67 -8.07 -15.44
CA GLU A 50 7.24 -7.10 -14.50
C GLU A 50 6.83 -5.66 -14.84
N ASP A 51 6.87 -5.29 -16.13
CA ASP A 51 6.46 -3.97 -16.61
C ASP A 51 4.96 -3.71 -16.39
N GLU A 52 4.11 -4.73 -16.62
CA GLU A 52 2.67 -4.64 -16.35
C GLU A 52 2.38 -4.51 -14.86
N ALA A 53 3.05 -5.29 -14.01
CA ALA A 53 2.91 -5.22 -12.57
C ALA A 53 3.36 -3.86 -12.02
N MET A 54 4.46 -3.31 -12.54
CA MET A 54 4.93 -1.98 -12.19
C MET A 54 3.94 -0.89 -12.62
N SER A 55 3.42 -0.98 -13.85
CA SER A 55 2.39 -0.06 -14.33
C SER A 55 1.13 -0.12 -13.45
N GLU A 56 0.72 -1.32 -13.03
CA GLU A 56 -0.42 -1.48 -12.15
C GLU A 56 -0.16 -0.93 -10.75
N LEU A 57 1.03 -1.17 -10.17
CA LEU A 57 1.42 -0.61 -8.87
C LEU A 57 1.38 0.93 -8.86
N LEU A 58 1.78 1.58 -9.96
CA LEU A 58 1.64 3.03 -10.11
C LEU A 58 0.17 3.46 -10.13
N LYS A 59 -0.70 2.76 -10.87
CA LYS A 59 -2.15 3.05 -10.86
C LYS A 59 -2.78 2.86 -9.49
N LEU A 60 -2.37 1.84 -8.73
CA LEU A 60 -2.82 1.62 -7.35
C LEU A 60 -2.42 2.77 -6.40
N THR A 61 -1.39 3.54 -6.77
CA THR A 61 -0.92 4.70 -6.02
C THR A 61 -1.65 5.99 -6.41
N GLU A 62 -2.37 6.01 -7.54
CA GLU A 62 -3.05 7.22 -8.03
C GLU A 62 -4.27 7.55 -7.17
N GLY A 63 -4.24 8.74 -6.54
CA GLY A 63 -5.37 9.23 -5.75
C GLY A 63 -5.55 8.55 -4.39
N VAL A 64 -4.69 7.60 -4.04
CA VAL A 64 -4.72 6.91 -2.75
C VAL A 64 -3.56 7.39 -1.88
N ARG A 65 -3.85 7.68 -0.61
CA ARG A 65 -2.84 8.07 0.37
C ARG A 65 -2.31 6.83 1.09
N LEU A 66 -1.13 6.36 0.71
CA LEU A 66 -0.50 5.16 1.27
C LEU A 66 1.03 5.27 1.27
N LEU A 67 1.69 4.34 1.96
CA LEU A 67 3.14 4.23 1.98
C LEU A 67 3.61 2.84 1.53
N TRP A 68 4.50 2.81 0.53
CA TRP A 68 5.16 1.58 0.09
C TRP A 68 6.38 1.28 0.94
N ILE A 69 6.39 0.11 1.59
CA ILE A 69 7.54 -0.44 2.28
C ILE A 69 8.26 -1.38 1.31
N HIS A 70 9.36 -0.88 0.76
CA HIS A 70 10.28 -1.68 -0.05
C HIS A 70 11.33 -2.36 0.85
N PRO A 71 11.61 -3.66 0.65
CA PRO A 71 12.73 -4.29 1.32
C PRO A 71 14.04 -3.60 0.92
N LEU A 72 14.89 -3.31 1.90
CA LEU A 72 16.24 -2.81 1.63
C LEU A 72 17.10 -3.97 1.15
N GLU A 73 17.72 -3.84 -0.01
CA GLU A 73 18.83 -4.70 -0.42
C GLU A 73 20.06 -4.33 0.40
N ILE A 74 20.18 -4.92 1.60
CA ILE A 74 21.39 -4.82 2.40
C ILE A 74 22.31 -5.96 1.94
N ALA A 75 23.26 -5.62 1.08
CA ALA A 75 24.33 -6.50 0.59
C ALA A 75 25.40 -6.78 1.67
#